data_AF-A0A9E7K9N0-F1
#
_entry.id   AF-A0A9E7K9N0-F1
#
_cell.length_a   1.000
_cell.length_b   1.000
_cell.length_c   1.000
_cell.angle_alpha   90.00
_cell.angle_beta   90.00
_cell.angle_gamma   90.00
#
_symmetry.space_group_name_H-M   'P 1'
#
loop_
_entity.id
_entity.type
_entity.pdbx_description
1 polymer ?
#
loop_
_entity_poly.entity_id
_entity_poly.type
_entity_poly.pdbx_seq_one_letter_code
_entity_poly.pdbx_strand_id
1 'polypeptide(L)'
;MYALQIDKESPFSAAFRGSDGWGWVSNVIGVGASFGILTSLLVSMLGQARYLCVIGRSSVVPAWLARVHPETATPVNASAFLGVFTAAIALFTDLNVLLNLVSIGTLFVFYMVGNAVVYRRYVAVGATSPWPTMSFLLSFSSVSVTFTLIWQFAPAGLAKAVLLGGCTVVAVAVLQVFYYLVPQARKPEHWGVPLMPWIPAVSIFLNVFLLGSLDGPSYLRFAFFSAFTVLVYVFYSVHASYDAEENGGLVKVAESMSHHPAGKDCGGGGGFQV
;
A
#
# COMPACT_ATOMS: atom_id res chain seq x y z
N MET A 1 32.98 31.79 -14.58
CA MET A 1 31.58 31.98 -14.14
C MET A 1 30.68 31.05 -14.96
N TYR A 2 30.83 29.72 -14.78
CA TYR A 2 29.96 28.71 -15.37
C TYR A 2 29.52 27.80 -14.23
N ALA A 3 28.36 28.08 -13.67
CA ALA A 3 27.76 27.21 -12.67
C ALA A 3 27.40 25.89 -13.35
N LEU A 4 27.79 24.78 -12.72
CA LEU A 4 27.35 23.41 -13.01
C LEU A 4 25.85 23.38 -13.36
N GLN A 5 25.51 23.26 -14.64
CA GLN A 5 24.19 22.77 -15.04
C GLN A 5 24.16 21.28 -14.73
N ILE A 6 23.79 20.95 -13.50
CA ILE A 6 23.40 19.59 -13.15
C ILE A 6 22.07 19.34 -13.86
N ASP A 7 22.15 18.62 -14.97
CA ASP A 7 20.99 18.12 -15.69
C ASP A 7 20.14 17.26 -14.74
N LYS A 8 18.89 17.70 -14.49
CA LYS A 8 18.01 17.12 -13.48
C LYS A 8 17.59 15.69 -13.82
N GLU A 9 17.63 15.34 -15.10
CA GLU A 9 17.30 14.01 -15.64
C GLU A 9 18.49 13.03 -15.52
N SER A 10 19.72 13.52 -15.35
CA SER A 10 20.94 12.69 -15.33
C SER A 10 22.05 13.14 -14.35
N PRO A 11 21.72 13.42 -13.07
CA PRO A 11 22.64 14.10 -12.15
C PRO A 11 23.93 13.31 -11.87
N PHE A 12 23.86 11.98 -11.83
CA PHE A 12 25.02 11.11 -11.57
C PHE A 12 25.96 11.00 -12.78
N SER A 13 25.44 10.81 -14.00
CA SER A 13 26.28 10.70 -15.19
C SER A 13 26.84 12.05 -15.63
N ALA A 14 26.10 13.14 -15.44
CA ALA A 14 26.54 14.49 -15.76
C ALA A 14 27.68 14.98 -14.84
N ALA A 15 27.66 14.58 -13.56
CA ALA A 15 28.70 14.94 -12.60
C ALA A 15 30.11 14.48 -13.01
N PHE A 16 30.24 13.33 -13.68
CA PHE A 16 31.54 12.78 -14.10
C PHE A 16 31.97 13.20 -15.51
N ARG A 17 31.13 13.95 -16.26
CA ARG A 17 31.49 14.45 -17.60
C ARG A 17 32.36 15.70 -17.57
N GLY A 18 32.35 16.46 -16.47
CA GLY A 18 33.10 17.72 -16.33
C GLY A 18 34.54 17.58 -15.82
N SER A 19 35.00 16.37 -15.50
CA SER A 19 36.37 16.12 -15.01
C SER A 19 37.18 15.39 -16.08
N ASP A 20 38.30 15.98 -16.52
CA ASP A 20 39.17 15.44 -17.57
C ASP A 20 39.54 13.97 -17.29
N GLY A 21 39.20 13.08 -18.24
CA GLY A 21 39.55 11.65 -18.21
C GLY A 21 38.48 10.69 -17.65
N TRP A 22 37.39 11.17 -17.03
CA TRP A 22 36.38 10.31 -16.37
C TRP A 22 35.17 9.95 -17.24
N GLY A 23 35.24 10.20 -18.55
CA GLY A 23 34.14 9.90 -19.49
C GLY A 23 33.72 8.43 -19.54
N TRP A 24 34.66 7.50 -19.30
CA TRP A 24 34.36 6.06 -19.24
C TRP A 24 33.42 5.73 -18.07
N VAL A 25 33.56 6.43 -16.93
CA VAL A 25 32.72 6.25 -15.73
C VAL A 25 31.29 6.67 -16.02
N SER A 26 31.09 7.80 -16.71
CA SER A 26 29.76 8.28 -17.10
C SER A 26 29.02 7.26 -17.97
N ASN A 27 29.73 6.62 -18.91
CA ASN A 27 29.15 5.58 -19.77
C ASN A 27 28.79 4.31 -19.00
N VAL A 28 29.67 3.84 -18.10
CA VAL A 28 29.39 2.66 -17.26
C VAL A 28 28.20 2.92 -16.33
N ILE A 29 28.11 4.10 -15.72
CA ILE A 29 26.96 4.50 -14.89
C ILE A 29 25.67 4.55 -15.72
N GLY A 30 25.72 5.10 -16.94
CA GLY A 30 24.55 5.16 -17.83
C GLY A 30 24.04 3.76 -18.23
N VAL A 31 24.94 2.84 -18.56
CA VAL A 31 24.59 1.44 -18.86
C VAL A 31 24.02 0.75 -17.62
N GLY A 32 24.67 0.90 -16.46
CA GLY A 32 24.19 0.34 -15.20
C GLY A 32 22.81 0.88 -14.79
N ALA A 33 22.58 2.19 -14.92
CA ALA A 33 21.29 2.80 -14.64
C ALA A 33 20.19 2.25 -15.56
N SER A 34 20.49 2.09 -16.86
CA SER A 34 19.53 1.55 -17.84
C SER A 34 19.14 0.11 -17.52
N PHE A 35 20.12 -0.77 -17.24
CA PHE A 35 19.85 -2.15 -16.82
C PHE A 35 19.14 -2.24 -15.46
N GLY A 36 19.44 -1.32 -14.54
CA GLY A 36 18.76 -1.21 -13.25
C GLY A 36 17.27 -0.88 -13.41
N ILE A 37 16.95 0.15 -14.19
CA ILE A 37 15.57 0.54 -14.49
C ILE A 37 14.83 -0.60 -15.20
N LEU A 38 15.44 -1.25 -16.19
CA LEU A 38 14.86 -2.39 -16.88
C LEU A 38 14.53 -3.54 -15.92
N THR A 39 15.44 -3.86 -15.02
CA THR A 39 15.24 -4.94 -14.02
C THR A 39 14.11 -4.59 -13.05
N SER A 40 14.08 -3.35 -12.53
CA SER A 40 13.00 -2.88 -11.67
C SER A 40 11.64 -2.91 -12.36
N LEU A 41 11.56 -2.49 -13.63
CA LEU A 41 10.33 -2.54 -14.43
C LEU A 41 9.83 -3.97 -14.61
N LEU A 42 10.72 -4.92 -14.92
CA LEU A 42 10.36 -6.34 -15.05
C LEU A 42 9.82 -6.92 -13.74
N VAL A 43 10.48 -6.62 -12.61
CA VAL A 43 10.04 -7.08 -11.29
C VAL A 43 8.67 -6.48 -10.92
N SER A 44 8.45 -5.20 -11.19
CA SER A 44 7.17 -4.52 -10.94
C SER A 44 6.03 -5.10 -11.79
N MET A 45 6.27 -5.36 -13.08
CA MET A 45 5.28 -5.99 -13.98
C MET A 45 4.87 -7.39 -13.48
N LEU A 46 5.85 -8.20 -13.06
CA LEU A 46 5.59 -9.54 -12.51
C LEU A 46 4.81 -9.47 -11.18
N GLY A 47 5.13 -8.51 -10.33
CA GLY A 47 4.42 -8.28 -9.06
C GLY A 47 2.95 -7.95 -9.28
N GLN A 48 2.66 -6.94 -10.11
CA GLN A 48 1.29 -6.48 -10.37
C GLN A 48 0.41 -7.59 -10.98
N ALA A 49 0.95 -8.39 -11.90
CA ALA A 49 0.20 -9.48 -12.52
C ALA A 49 -0.17 -10.60 -11.52
N ARG A 50 0.72 -10.91 -10.56
CA ARG A 50 0.42 -11.88 -9.49
C ARG A 50 -0.65 -11.38 -8.55
N TYR A 51 -0.57 -10.11 -8.14
CA TYR A 51 -1.62 -9.50 -7.30
C TYR A 51 -2.98 -9.54 -8.01
N LEU A 52 -3.03 -9.18 -9.29
CA LEU A 52 -4.28 -9.20 -10.06
C LEU A 52 -4.85 -10.61 -10.24
N CYS A 53 -4.00 -11.62 -10.42
CA CYS A 53 -4.45 -13.02 -10.50
C CYS A 53 -5.09 -13.49 -9.17
N VAL A 54 -4.52 -13.12 -8.02
CA VAL A 54 -5.09 -13.46 -6.71
C VAL A 54 -6.43 -12.75 -6.50
N ILE A 55 -6.54 -11.47 -6.87
CA ILE A 55 -7.79 -10.70 -6.81
C ILE A 55 -8.84 -11.29 -7.76
N GLY A 56 -8.42 -11.78 -8.94
CA GLY A 56 -9.29 -12.48 -9.89
C GLY A 56 -9.84 -13.81 -9.36
N ARG A 57 -9.09 -14.51 -8.50
CA ARG A 57 -9.60 -15.73 -7.83
C ARG A 57 -10.66 -15.44 -6.78
N SER A 58 -10.72 -14.23 -6.23
CA SER A 58 -11.79 -13.78 -5.34
C SER A 58 -13.04 -13.25 -6.06
N SER A 59 -13.14 -13.41 -7.39
CA SER A 59 -14.25 -12.93 -8.24
C SER A 59 -14.53 -11.42 -8.18
N VAL A 60 -13.59 -10.62 -7.65
CA VAL A 60 -13.69 -9.14 -7.54
C VAL A 60 -13.31 -8.45 -8.87
N VAL A 61 -12.71 -9.16 -9.81
CA VAL A 61 -12.30 -8.69 -11.14
C VAL A 61 -12.66 -9.75 -12.19
N PRO A 62 -12.81 -9.40 -13.50
CA PRO A 62 -13.35 -10.32 -14.50
C PRO A 62 -12.55 -11.62 -14.57
N ALA A 63 -13.25 -12.76 -14.63
CA ALA A 63 -12.63 -14.09 -14.65
C ALA A 63 -11.62 -14.30 -15.80
N TRP A 64 -11.69 -13.48 -16.85
CA TRP A 64 -10.70 -13.45 -17.93
C TRP A 64 -9.29 -13.07 -17.46
N LEU A 65 -9.17 -12.18 -16.46
CA LEU A 65 -7.89 -11.77 -15.86
C LEU A 65 -7.33 -12.82 -14.88
N ALA A 66 -8.16 -13.76 -14.43
CA ALA A 66 -7.76 -14.88 -13.57
C ALA A 66 -7.26 -16.11 -14.37
N ARG A 67 -7.42 -16.11 -15.71
CA ARG A 67 -6.96 -17.22 -16.55
C ARG A 67 -5.44 -17.21 -16.68
N VAL A 68 -4.82 -18.28 -16.17
CA VAL A 68 -3.39 -18.55 -16.29
C VAL A 68 -3.17 -19.45 -17.51
N HIS A 69 -2.14 -19.15 -18.32
CA HIS A 69 -1.83 -19.97 -19.49
C HIS A 69 -1.35 -21.36 -19.05
N PRO A 70 -1.88 -22.47 -19.61
CA PRO A 70 -1.63 -23.83 -19.12
C PRO A 70 -0.19 -24.30 -19.30
N GLU A 71 0.53 -23.81 -20.32
CA GLU A 71 1.92 -24.24 -20.59
C GLU A 71 2.99 -23.40 -19.88
N THR A 72 2.74 -22.10 -19.65
CA THR A 72 3.73 -21.18 -19.06
C THR A 72 3.45 -20.89 -17.59
N ALA A 73 2.30 -21.32 -17.06
CA ALA A 73 1.83 -21.04 -15.71
C ALA A 73 1.87 -19.54 -15.32
N THR A 74 1.88 -18.64 -16.31
CA THR A 74 1.94 -17.19 -16.14
C THR A 74 0.63 -16.52 -16.58
N PRO A 75 0.16 -15.49 -15.86
CA PRO A 75 -1.06 -14.76 -16.21
C PRO A 75 -0.77 -13.73 -17.32
N VAL A 76 -0.52 -14.20 -18.55
CA VAL A 76 -0.13 -13.36 -19.70
C VAL A 76 -1.17 -12.27 -20.00
N ASN A 77 -2.45 -12.60 -19.93
CA ASN A 77 -3.55 -11.65 -20.19
C ASN A 77 -3.56 -10.50 -19.17
N ALA A 78 -3.35 -10.81 -17.89
CA ALA A 78 -3.27 -9.81 -16.83
C ALA A 78 -2.04 -8.90 -17.01
N SER A 79 -0.88 -9.48 -17.30
CA SER A 79 0.35 -8.72 -17.55
C SER A 79 0.23 -7.80 -18.77
N ALA A 80 -0.32 -8.28 -19.88
CA ALA A 80 -0.50 -7.49 -21.10
C ALA A 80 -1.48 -6.33 -20.88
N PHE A 81 -2.63 -6.59 -20.24
CA PHE A 81 -3.62 -5.56 -19.94
C PHE A 81 -3.05 -4.45 -19.04
N LEU A 82 -2.41 -4.83 -17.92
CA LEU A 82 -1.77 -3.88 -17.00
C LEU A 82 -0.62 -3.12 -17.65
N GLY A 83 0.15 -3.79 -18.52
CA GLY A 83 1.27 -3.18 -19.25
C GLY A 83 0.81 -2.13 -20.24
N VAL A 84 -0.22 -2.43 -21.04
CA VAL A 84 -0.82 -1.47 -21.98
C VAL A 84 -1.43 -0.29 -21.22
N PHE A 85 -2.14 -0.55 -20.12
CA PHE A 85 -2.72 0.51 -19.30
C PHE A 85 -1.65 1.42 -18.67
N THR A 86 -0.59 0.82 -18.12
CA THR A 86 0.53 1.57 -17.53
C THR A 86 1.29 2.36 -18.60
N ALA A 87 1.51 1.78 -19.79
CA ALA A 87 2.15 2.45 -20.91
C ALA A 87 1.33 3.66 -21.40
N ALA A 88 -0.01 3.53 -21.46
CA ALA A 88 -0.88 4.64 -21.79
C ALA A 88 -0.77 5.77 -20.75
N ILE A 89 -0.81 5.46 -19.45
CA ILE A 89 -0.65 6.46 -18.39
C ILE A 89 0.73 7.14 -18.48
N ALA A 90 1.79 6.37 -18.70
CA ALA A 90 3.15 6.90 -18.83
C ALA A 90 3.33 7.79 -20.07
N LEU A 91 2.59 7.54 -21.16
CA LEU A 91 2.63 8.34 -22.38
C LEU A 91 1.93 9.70 -22.21
N PHE A 92 0.83 9.74 -21.45
CA PHE A 92 -0.01 10.93 -21.31
C PHE A 92 0.25 11.75 -20.03
N THR A 93 1.11 11.29 -19.13
CA THR A 93 1.32 11.92 -17.81
C THR A 93 2.78 12.31 -17.59
N ASP A 94 3.02 13.55 -17.17
CA ASP A 94 4.37 14.03 -16.80
C ASP A 94 4.97 13.26 -15.61
N LEU A 95 6.28 13.02 -15.68
CA LEU A 95 7.04 12.31 -14.65
C LEU A 95 6.85 12.92 -13.25
N ASN A 96 6.93 14.25 -13.12
CA ASN A 96 6.77 14.92 -11.82
C ASN A 96 5.38 14.71 -11.21
N VAL A 97 4.34 14.66 -12.05
CA VAL A 97 2.96 14.39 -11.59
C VAL A 97 2.85 12.95 -11.13
N LEU A 98 3.40 12.01 -11.91
CA LEU A 98 3.40 10.59 -11.57
C LEU A 98 4.19 10.30 -10.28
N LEU A 99 5.36 10.90 -10.11
CA LEU A 99 6.20 10.76 -8.91
C LEU A 99 5.48 11.26 -7.65
N ASN A 100 4.79 12.40 -7.74
CA ASN A 100 4.00 12.92 -6.63
C ASN A 100 2.81 12.00 -6.30
N LEU A 101 2.12 11.48 -7.32
CA LEU A 101 0.98 10.58 -7.15
C LEU A 101 1.39 9.23 -6.52
N VAL A 102 2.50 8.65 -6.99
CA VAL A 102 3.07 7.42 -6.45
C VAL A 102 3.58 7.62 -5.02
N SER A 103 4.24 8.75 -4.73
CA SER A 103 4.73 9.07 -3.38
C SER A 103 3.58 9.19 -2.38
N ILE A 104 2.51 9.92 -2.71
CA ILE A 104 1.32 10.02 -1.87
C ILE A 104 0.72 8.63 -1.60
N GLY A 105 0.56 7.81 -2.65
CA GLY A 105 -0.01 6.47 -2.52
C GLY A 105 0.84 5.53 -1.66
N THR A 106 2.16 5.50 -1.88
CA THR A 106 3.08 4.63 -1.13
C THR A 106 3.20 5.05 0.34
N LEU A 107 3.30 6.35 0.63
CA LEU A 107 3.31 6.86 2.01
C LEU A 107 2.00 6.52 2.73
N PHE A 108 0.86 6.61 2.04
CA PHE A 108 -0.44 6.24 2.60
C PHE A 108 -0.52 4.74 2.92
N VAL A 109 -0.06 3.88 2.01
CA VAL A 109 -0.02 2.42 2.25
C VAL A 109 0.91 2.08 3.41
N PHE A 110 2.10 2.69 3.49
CA PHE A 110 3.03 2.46 4.61
C PHE A 110 2.48 2.96 5.94
N TYR A 111 1.76 4.09 5.95
CA TYR A 111 1.03 4.57 7.10
C TYR A 111 -0.04 3.54 7.54
N MET A 112 -0.84 3.01 6.62
CA MET A 112 -1.87 2.01 6.92
C MET A 112 -1.26 0.71 7.45
N VAL A 113 -0.19 0.21 6.83
CA VAL A 113 0.53 -1.00 7.26
C VAL A 113 1.12 -0.81 8.66
N GLY A 114 1.70 0.35 8.97
CA GLY A 114 2.19 0.67 10.31
C GLY A 114 1.09 0.57 11.37
N ASN A 115 -0.09 1.16 11.09
CA ASN A 115 -1.26 1.05 11.96
C ASN A 115 -1.77 -0.39 12.08
N ALA A 116 -1.82 -1.13 10.98
CA ALA A 116 -2.30 -2.52 10.94
C ALA A 116 -1.40 -3.47 11.74
N VAL A 117 -0.08 -3.30 11.68
CA VAL A 117 0.88 -4.10 12.46
C VAL A 117 0.70 -3.87 13.96
N VAL A 118 0.52 -2.61 14.40
CA VAL A 118 0.23 -2.30 15.81
C VAL A 118 -1.11 -2.90 16.21
N TYR A 119 -2.16 -2.64 15.43
CA TYR A 119 -3.49 -3.19 15.71
C TYR A 119 -3.47 -4.72 15.88
N ARG A 120 -2.84 -5.45 14.95
CA ARG A 120 -2.76 -6.92 14.98
C ARG A 120 -1.92 -7.47 16.14
N ARG A 121 -0.98 -6.70 16.69
CA ARG A 121 -0.14 -7.13 17.83
C ARG A 121 -0.85 -6.96 19.18
N TYR A 122 -1.70 -5.95 19.31
CA TYR A 122 -2.35 -5.60 20.57
C TYR A 122 -3.82 -6.05 20.65
N VAL A 123 -4.49 -6.25 19.51
CA VAL A 123 -5.85 -6.78 19.45
C VAL A 123 -5.83 -8.23 18.99
N ALA A 124 -6.21 -9.13 19.90
CA ALA A 124 -6.48 -10.53 19.56
C ALA A 124 -7.99 -10.70 19.42
N VAL A 125 -8.42 -11.14 18.22
CA VAL A 125 -9.83 -11.39 17.92
C VAL A 125 -10.39 -12.39 18.93
N GLY A 126 -11.35 -11.95 19.76
CA GLY A 126 -12.03 -12.79 20.76
C GLY A 126 -11.47 -12.76 22.18
N ALA A 127 -10.35 -12.10 22.47
CA ALA A 127 -9.76 -12.07 23.82
C ALA A 127 -9.65 -10.67 24.46
N THR A 128 -9.48 -9.61 23.66
CA THR A 128 -9.29 -8.23 24.17
C THR A 128 -10.27 -7.25 23.52
N SER A 129 -10.66 -6.20 24.25
CA SER A 129 -11.47 -5.12 23.68
C SER A 129 -10.63 -4.30 22.69
N PRO A 130 -11.13 -4.03 21.47
CA PRO A 130 -10.35 -3.32 20.44
C PRO A 130 -10.26 -1.80 20.68
N TRP A 131 -11.15 -1.27 21.51
CA TRP A 131 -11.36 0.16 21.71
C TRP A 131 -10.13 0.93 22.23
N PRO A 132 -9.36 0.45 23.23
CA PRO A 132 -8.21 1.19 23.74
C PRO A 132 -7.09 1.33 22.70
N THR A 133 -6.88 0.29 21.88
CA THR A 133 -5.85 0.28 20.82
C THR A 133 -6.27 1.22 19.68
N MET A 134 -7.54 1.20 19.29
CA MET A 134 -8.05 2.11 18.25
C MET A 134 -7.99 3.58 18.68
N SER A 135 -8.38 3.90 19.92
CA SER A 135 -8.28 5.25 20.47
C SER A 135 -6.83 5.74 20.55
N PHE A 136 -5.89 4.87 20.91
CA PHE A 136 -4.46 5.18 20.88
C PHE A 136 -3.96 5.48 19.47
N LEU A 137 -4.27 4.63 18.49
CA LEU A 137 -3.85 4.82 17.10
C LEU A 137 -4.41 6.11 16.50
N LEU A 138 -5.68 6.42 16.76
CA LEU A 138 -6.31 7.66 16.32
C LEU A 138 -5.66 8.89 16.99
N SER A 139 -5.38 8.80 18.30
CA SER A 139 -4.73 9.89 19.04
C SER A 139 -3.30 10.14 18.52
N PHE A 140 -2.51 9.08 18.33
CA PHE A 140 -1.14 9.18 17.83
C PHE A 140 -1.09 9.73 16.39
N SER A 141 -2.02 9.32 15.55
CA SER A 141 -2.16 9.82 14.18
C SER A 141 -2.58 11.30 14.16
N SER A 142 -3.51 11.69 15.03
CA SER A 142 -3.94 13.10 15.20
C SER A 142 -2.79 14.00 15.67
N VAL A 143 -1.99 13.54 16.63
CA VAL A 143 -0.79 14.28 17.09
C VAL A 143 0.23 14.43 15.97
N SER A 144 0.45 13.39 15.16
CA SER A 144 1.35 13.43 14.00
C SER A 144 0.88 14.40 12.91
N VAL A 145 -0.43 14.44 12.63
CA VAL A 145 -1.02 15.41 11.70
C VAL A 145 -0.88 16.83 12.23
N THR A 146 -1.16 17.05 13.52
CA THR A 146 -1.04 18.36 14.16
C THR A 146 0.40 18.88 14.12
N PHE A 147 1.38 18.01 14.40
CA PHE A 147 2.80 18.32 14.25
C PHE A 147 3.13 18.80 12.83
N THR A 148 2.61 18.09 11.83
CA THR A 148 2.86 18.38 10.42
C THR A 148 2.18 19.69 9.97
N LEU A 149 0.98 19.98 10.48
CA LEU A 149 0.30 21.25 10.23
C LEU A 149 1.02 22.43 10.88
N ILE A 150 1.52 22.29 12.11
CA ILE A 150 2.35 23.30 12.77
C ILE A 150 3.64 23.54 11.97
N TRP A 151 4.25 22.47 11.45
CA TRP A 151 5.43 22.59 10.61
C TRP A 151 5.19 23.45 9.36
N GLN A 152 4.03 23.30 8.72
CA GLN A 152 3.70 23.98 7.47
C GLN A 152 3.19 25.42 7.66
N PHE A 153 2.37 25.66 8.68
CA PHE A 153 1.65 26.94 8.83
C PHE A 153 2.25 27.88 9.90
N ALA A 154 3.10 27.39 10.82
CA ALA A 154 3.64 28.25 11.86
C ALA A 154 4.77 29.17 11.33
N PRO A 155 4.73 30.48 11.62
CA PRO A 155 5.79 31.41 11.25
C PRO A 155 7.12 31.01 11.92
N ALA A 156 8.23 31.25 11.21
CA ALA A 156 9.56 30.91 11.71
C ALA A 156 9.88 31.70 13.00
N GLY A 157 10.17 30.99 14.09
CA GLY A 157 10.50 31.61 15.37
C GLY A 157 10.58 30.61 16.53
N LEU A 158 10.91 31.11 17.71
CA LEU A 158 10.99 30.31 18.95
C LEU A 158 9.64 29.66 19.28
N ALA A 159 8.52 30.32 18.96
CA ALA A 159 7.17 29.76 19.11
C ALA A 159 6.98 28.47 18.29
N LYS A 160 7.49 28.40 17.05
CA LYS A 160 7.45 27.18 16.23
C LYS A 160 8.26 26.07 16.88
N ALA A 161 9.45 26.36 17.38
CA ALA A 161 10.29 25.37 18.05
C ALA A 161 9.62 24.82 19.33
N VAL A 162 9.01 25.70 20.13
CA VAL A 162 8.28 25.31 21.36
C VAL A 162 7.04 24.47 21.03
N LEU A 163 6.25 24.85 20.02
CA LEU A 163 5.06 24.10 19.60
C LEU A 163 5.41 22.72 19.02
N LEU A 164 6.46 22.64 18.19
CA LEU A 164 6.97 21.37 17.66
C LEU A 164 7.52 20.49 18.77
N GLY A 165 8.28 21.06 19.71
CA GLY A 165 8.77 20.36 20.90
C GLY A 165 7.64 19.87 21.81
N GLY A 166 6.58 20.66 21.98
CA GLY A 166 5.39 20.25 22.72
C GLY A 166 4.68 19.07 22.06
N CYS A 167 4.53 19.09 20.74
CA CYS A 167 3.91 18.01 19.99
C CYS A 167 4.73 16.71 20.03
N THR A 168 6.07 16.78 19.97
CA THR A 168 6.92 15.59 20.11
C THR A 168 6.86 15.01 21.52
N VAL A 169 6.84 15.85 22.55
CA VAL A 169 6.64 15.41 23.94
C VAL A 169 5.28 14.72 24.11
N VAL A 170 4.21 15.29 23.53
CA VAL A 170 2.87 14.66 23.54
C VAL A 170 2.87 13.33 22.79
N ALA A 171 3.52 13.24 21.62
CA ALA A 171 3.63 12.00 20.86
C ALA A 171 4.36 10.89 21.65
N VAL A 172 5.48 11.24 22.30
CA VAL A 172 6.23 10.33 23.16
C VAL A 172 5.44 9.95 24.41
N ALA A 173 4.72 10.90 25.03
CA ALA A 173 3.88 10.62 26.19
C ALA A 173 2.74 9.65 25.83
N VAL A 174 2.06 9.85 24.70
CA VAL A 174 1.02 8.95 24.19
C VAL A 174 1.59 7.54 23.94
N LEU A 175 2.77 7.45 23.31
CA LEU A 175 3.46 6.17 23.11
C LEU A 175 3.85 5.47 24.42
N GLN A 176 4.37 6.23 25.37
CA GLN A 176 4.80 5.72 26.67
C GLN A 176 3.62 5.24 27.50
N VAL A 177 2.52 6.01 27.51
CA VAL A 177 1.26 5.64 28.15
C VAL A 177 0.69 4.35 27.55
N PHE A 178 0.74 4.20 26.23
CA PHE A 178 0.31 2.95 25.56
C PHE A 178 1.20 1.75 25.88
N TYR A 179 2.51 1.96 25.97
CA TYR A 179 3.45 0.91 26.39
C TYR A 179 3.13 0.36 27.78
N TYR A 180 2.68 1.22 28.71
CA TYR A 180 2.32 0.80 30.07
C TYR A 180 0.89 0.29 30.20
N LEU A 181 -0.07 0.88 29.49
CA LEU A 181 -1.50 0.56 29.64
C LEU A 181 -1.93 -0.69 28.86
N VAL A 182 -1.24 -1.05 27.78
CA VAL A 182 -1.70 -2.12 26.88
C VAL A 182 -0.73 -3.30 26.95
N PRO A 183 -1.07 -4.37 27.70
CA PRO A 183 -0.26 -5.59 27.71
C PRO A 183 -0.28 -6.23 26.32
N GLN A 184 0.88 -6.66 25.86
CA GLN A 184 1.02 -7.30 24.55
C GLN A 184 0.24 -8.62 24.52
N ALA A 185 -0.80 -8.70 23.67
CA ALA A 185 -1.65 -9.88 23.55
C ALA A 185 -0.94 -11.08 22.88
N ARG A 186 0.06 -10.84 22.01
CA ARG A 186 0.89 -11.88 21.40
C ARG A 186 2.37 -11.58 21.57
N LYS A 187 3.08 -12.43 22.32
CA LYS A 187 4.54 -12.52 22.27
C LYS A 187 4.95 -13.41 21.10
N PRO A 188 5.74 -12.94 20.13
CA PRO A 188 6.17 -13.76 19.00
C PRO A 188 7.19 -14.82 19.45
N GLU A 189 6.98 -16.09 19.08
CA GLU A 189 7.85 -17.21 19.50
C GLU A 189 9.18 -17.29 18.73
N HIS A 190 9.27 -16.78 17.49
CA HIS A 190 10.49 -16.91 16.65
C HIS A 190 10.92 -15.62 15.91
N TRP A 191 10.00 -14.82 15.37
CA TRP A 191 10.33 -13.61 14.59
C TRP A 191 9.63 -12.37 15.16
N GLY A 192 10.17 -11.86 16.27
CA GLY A 192 9.72 -10.63 16.90
C GLY A 192 10.53 -9.42 16.42
N VAL A 193 9.84 -8.36 16.00
CA VAL A 193 10.49 -7.05 15.78
C VAL A 193 11.03 -6.55 17.14
N PRO A 194 12.35 -6.33 17.28
CA PRO A 194 13.00 -6.14 18.59
C PRO A 194 12.71 -4.81 19.31
N LEU A 195 12.06 -3.83 18.67
CA LEU A 195 11.67 -2.56 19.30
C LEU A 195 10.20 -2.20 19.05
N MET A 196 9.28 -3.13 19.29
CA MET A 196 7.85 -2.78 19.32
C MET A 196 7.51 -2.10 20.67
N PRO A 197 6.77 -0.98 20.71
CA PRO A 197 6.02 -0.29 19.64
C PRO A 197 6.75 0.87 18.93
N TRP A 198 8.01 1.14 19.26
CA TRP A 198 8.75 2.31 18.77
C TRP A 198 8.99 2.30 17.25
N ILE A 199 9.39 1.17 16.65
CA ILE A 199 9.66 1.11 15.20
C ILE A 199 8.42 1.44 14.36
N PRO A 200 7.24 0.80 14.57
CA PRO A 200 6.03 1.16 13.85
C PRO A 200 5.59 2.61 14.09
N ALA A 201 5.77 3.14 15.31
CA ALA A 201 5.40 4.51 15.64
C ALA A 201 6.24 5.56 14.89
N VAL A 202 7.55 5.35 14.80
CA VAL A 202 8.44 6.20 13.99
C VAL A 202 8.04 6.14 12.51
N SER A 203 7.72 4.95 12.00
CA SER A 203 7.22 4.81 10.62
C SER A 203 5.93 5.59 10.37
N ILE A 204 4.94 5.49 11.27
CA ILE A 204 3.68 6.24 11.16
C ILE A 204 3.95 7.75 11.15
N PHE A 205 4.79 8.24 12.07
CA PHE A 205 5.14 9.65 12.15
C PHE A 205 5.83 10.15 10.88
N LEU A 206 6.86 9.44 10.39
CA LEU A 206 7.59 9.83 9.19
C LEU A 206 6.69 9.83 7.95
N ASN A 207 5.82 8.83 7.80
CA ASN A 207 4.88 8.79 6.69
C ASN A 207 3.92 9.97 6.71
N VAL A 208 3.37 10.34 7.88
CA VAL A 208 2.47 11.50 8.02
C VAL A 208 3.20 12.83 7.77
N PHE A 209 4.42 12.97 8.26
CA PHE A 209 5.24 14.16 8.03
C PHE A 209 5.60 14.35 6.55
N LEU A 210 6.02 13.28 5.89
CA LEU A 210 6.31 13.31 4.45
C LEU A 210 5.05 13.59 3.64
N LEU A 211 3.91 13.04 4.04
CA LEU A 211 2.60 13.33 3.44
C LEU A 211 2.34 14.84 3.46
N GLY A 212 2.45 15.51 4.62
CA GLY A 212 2.22 16.95 4.69
C GLY A 212 3.31 17.83 4.07
N SER A 213 4.42 17.26 3.62
CA SER A 213 5.47 17.99 2.88
C SER A 213 5.24 18.00 1.36
N LEU A 214 4.26 17.24 0.86
CA LEU A 214 3.91 17.19 -0.57
C LEU A 214 3.01 18.35 -0.99
N ASP A 215 3.16 18.75 -2.27
CA ASP A 215 2.41 19.85 -2.87
C ASP A 215 0.89 19.66 -2.81
N GLY A 216 0.18 20.69 -2.33
CA GLY A 216 -1.29 20.75 -2.30
C GLY A 216 -2.00 20.39 -3.62
N PRO A 217 -1.60 20.92 -4.80
CA PRO A 217 -2.25 20.56 -6.06
C PRO A 217 -2.07 19.08 -6.43
N SER A 218 -1.07 18.39 -5.90
CA SER A 218 -0.89 16.95 -6.10
C SER A 218 -1.95 16.13 -5.37
N TYR A 219 -2.41 16.59 -4.20
CA TYR A 219 -3.52 15.96 -3.49
C TYR A 219 -4.83 16.00 -4.26
N LEU A 220 -5.12 17.12 -4.93
CA LEU A 220 -6.34 17.24 -5.71
C LEU A 220 -6.34 16.28 -6.91
N ARG A 221 -5.19 16.17 -7.60
CA ARG A 221 -5.01 15.21 -8.71
C ARG A 221 -5.14 13.76 -8.23
N PHE A 222 -4.50 13.43 -7.10
CA PHE A 222 -4.61 12.11 -6.49
C PHE A 222 -6.05 11.80 -6.08
N ALA A 223 -6.76 12.75 -5.47
CA ALA A 223 -8.15 12.58 -5.05
C ALA A 223 -9.07 12.33 -6.25
N PHE A 224 -8.89 13.05 -7.36
CA PHE A 224 -9.65 12.82 -8.59
C PHE A 224 -9.39 11.43 -9.18
N PHE A 225 -8.13 11.03 -9.32
CA PHE A 225 -7.76 9.72 -9.86
C PHE A 225 -8.22 8.56 -8.95
N SER A 226 -8.10 8.74 -7.63
CA SER A 226 -8.58 7.80 -6.62
C SER A 226 -10.11 7.69 -6.68
N ALA A 227 -10.84 8.80 -6.79
CA ALA A 227 -12.28 8.79 -6.95
C ALA A 227 -12.72 8.05 -8.21
N PHE A 228 -12.04 8.27 -9.34
CA PHE A 228 -12.28 7.49 -10.56
C PHE A 228 -12.04 6.00 -10.36
N THR A 229 -10.92 5.63 -9.71
CA THR A 229 -10.59 4.22 -9.41
C THR A 229 -11.63 3.58 -8.50
N VAL A 230 -12.06 4.29 -7.46
CA VAL A 230 -13.11 3.84 -6.53
C VAL A 230 -14.45 3.74 -7.26
N LEU A 231 -14.77 4.67 -8.17
CA LEU A 231 -15.98 4.61 -8.97
C LEU A 231 -15.98 3.36 -9.85
N VAL A 232 -14.92 3.12 -10.62
CA VAL A 232 -14.78 1.89 -11.42
C VAL A 232 -14.88 0.66 -10.52
N TYR A 233 -14.22 0.67 -9.36
CA TYR A 233 -14.32 -0.43 -8.39
C TYR A 233 -15.74 -0.62 -7.89
N VAL A 234 -16.49 0.42 -7.51
CA VAL A 234 -17.86 0.28 -6.99
C VAL A 234 -18.79 -0.20 -8.09
N PHE A 235 -18.75 0.41 -9.27
CA PHE A 235 -19.61 0.00 -10.39
C PHE A 235 -19.32 -1.44 -10.83
N TYR A 236 -18.05 -1.83 -10.88
CA TYR A 236 -17.66 -3.19 -11.26
C TYR A 236 -17.85 -4.21 -10.13
N SER A 237 -17.31 -3.94 -8.93
CA SER A 237 -17.30 -4.86 -7.77
C SER A 237 -18.71 -5.11 -7.23
N VAL A 238 -19.59 -4.11 -7.21
CA VAL A 238 -20.99 -4.32 -6.79
C VAL A 238 -21.70 -5.25 -7.78
N HIS A 239 -21.58 -5.00 -9.09
CA HIS A 239 -22.18 -5.88 -10.11
C HIS A 239 -21.55 -7.28 -10.08
N ALA A 240 -20.23 -7.39 -9.95
CA ALA A 240 -19.53 -8.67 -9.86
C ALA A 240 -19.87 -9.45 -8.57
N SER A 241 -20.13 -8.74 -7.46
CA SER A 241 -20.59 -9.37 -6.21
C SER A 241 -22.01 -9.94 -6.35
N TYR A 242 -22.91 -9.22 -7.04
CA TYR A 242 -24.25 -9.73 -7.35
C TYR A 242 -24.21 -10.93 -8.32
N ASP A 243 -23.41 -10.87 -9.39
CA ASP A 243 -23.26 -11.98 -10.35
C ASP A 243 -22.63 -13.24 -9.72
N ALA A 244 -21.82 -13.10 -8.68
CA ALA A 244 -21.23 -14.22 -7.94
C ALA A 244 -22.26 -14.94 -7.04
N GLU A 245 -23.23 -14.21 -6.47
CA GLU A 245 -24.32 -14.79 -5.69
C GLU A 245 -25.33 -15.53 -6.58
N GLU A 246 -25.66 -14.98 -7.76
CA GLU A 246 -26.61 -15.61 -8.68
C GLU A 246 -26.05 -16.91 -9.28
N ASN A 247 -24.81 -16.91 -9.76
CA ASN A 247 -24.17 -18.12 -10.29
C ASN A 247 -23.85 -19.16 -9.20
N GLY A 248 -23.40 -18.74 -8.01
CA GLY A 248 -23.17 -19.64 -6.88
C GLY A 248 -24.45 -20.23 -6.31
N GLY A 249 -25.55 -19.46 -6.33
CA GLY A 249 -26.89 -19.90 -5.97
C GLY A 249 -27.46 -20.90 -6.98
N LEU A 250 -27.35 -20.63 -8.28
CA LEU A 250 -27.81 -21.53 -9.33
C LEU A 250 -27.04 -22.86 -9.36
N VAL A 251 -25.73 -22.86 -9.10
CA VAL A 251 -24.94 -24.10 -8.97
C VAL A 251 -25.38 -24.91 -7.75
N LYS A 252 -25.57 -24.28 -6.58
CA LYS A 252 -26.08 -24.97 -5.38
C LYS A 252 -27.51 -25.51 -5.56
N VAL A 253 -28.38 -24.78 -6.25
CA VAL A 253 -29.74 -25.21 -6.56
C VAL A 253 -29.75 -26.37 -7.57
N ALA A 254 -28.91 -26.31 -8.61
CA ALA A 254 -28.76 -27.40 -9.57
C ALA A 254 -28.18 -28.67 -8.94
N GLU A 255 -27.21 -28.53 -8.02
CA GLU A 255 -26.64 -29.66 -7.27
C GLU A 255 -27.69 -30.28 -6.33
N SER A 256 -28.50 -29.45 -5.66
CA SER A 256 -29.65 -29.89 -4.83
C SER A 256 -30.73 -30.60 -5.64
N MET A 257 -31.03 -30.14 -6.86
CA MET A 257 -32.00 -30.80 -7.75
C MET A 257 -31.45 -32.10 -8.38
N SER A 258 -30.14 -32.23 -8.53
CA SER A 258 -29.50 -33.48 -9.00
C SER A 258 -29.43 -34.56 -7.91
N HIS A 259 -29.47 -34.17 -6.64
CA HIS A 259 -29.39 -35.06 -5.48
C HIS A 259 -30.75 -35.50 -4.92
N HIS A 260 -31.84 -35.38 -5.69
CA HIS A 260 -33.11 -36.02 -5.35
C HIS A 260 -33.29 -37.33 -6.14
N PRO A 261 -32.72 -38.48 -5.68
CA PRO A 261 -33.29 -39.76 -6.05
C PRO A 261 -34.63 -39.87 -5.33
N ALA A 262 -35.63 -40.38 -6.05
CA ALA A 262 -36.85 -40.85 -5.43
C ALA A 262 -36.50 -41.93 -4.38
N GLY A 263 -36.80 -41.65 -3.11
CA GLY A 263 -37.09 -42.69 -2.12
C GLY A 263 -36.14 -42.83 -0.92
N LYS A 264 -36.79 -42.87 0.25
CA LYS A 264 -36.47 -43.57 1.50
C LYS A 264 -35.58 -42.90 2.55
N ASP A 265 -36.27 -42.46 3.61
CA ASP A 265 -36.12 -42.84 5.03
C ASP A 265 -34.74 -43.05 5.68
N CYS A 266 -34.67 -42.47 6.88
CA CYS A 266 -33.92 -42.86 8.09
C CYS A 266 -32.43 -42.47 8.22
N GLY A 267 -32.19 -41.48 9.09
CA GLY A 267 -31.50 -41.66 10.38
C GLY A 267 -29.96 -41.62 10.44
N GLY A 268 -29.44 -40.85 11.41
CA GLY A 268 -28.17 -41.16 12.06
C GLY A 268 -27.16 -40.02 12.08
N GLY A 269 -26.88 -39.49 13.27
CA GLY A 269 -25.98 -38.35 13.51
C GLY A 269 -24.49 -38.63 13.30
N GLY A 270 -23.69 -37.56 13.40
CA GLY A 270 -22.27 -37.67 13.74
C GLY A 270 -21.32 -36.70 13.03
N GLY A 271 -21.14 -35.52 13.64
CA GLY A 271 -19.87 -34.76 13.77
C GLY A 271 -18.91 -34.63 12.57
N PHE A 272 -18.81 -33.41 12.03
CA PHE A 272 -17.69 -32.96 11.21
C PHE A 272 -16.91 -31.89 12.02
N GLN A 273 -15.65 -32.18 12.35
CA GLN A 273 -14.68 -31.22 12.88
C GLN A 273 -13.51 -31.11 11.90
N VAL A 274 -13.20 -29.86 11.54
CA VAL A 274 -11.90 -29.40 11.03
C VAL A 274 -11.27 -28.58 12.14
#